data_AF-A0A565ARD2-F1
#
_entry.id   AF-A0A565ARD2-F1
#
_cell.length_a   1.000
_cell.length_b   1.000
_cell.length_c   1.000
_cell.angle_alpha   90.00
_cell.angle_beta   90.00
_cell.angle_gamma   90.00
#
_symmetry.space_group_name_H-M   'P 1'
#
loop_
_entity.id
_entity.type
_entity.pdbx_description
1 polymer ?
#
loop_
_entity_poly.entity_id
_entity_poly.type
_entity_poly.pdbx_seq_one_letter_code
_entity_poly.pdbx_strand_id
1 'polypeptide(L)'
;MTSATMVHEAPSLRREWRMNGGYDVVMHMIIIILNIAAILYMRKHKIPLDDQLWGPLIDFTACYFAGWLISCAFWCTAAIEDVSLPEALCIAYIMGRVCHTLGFCIFLGLLYSISHRLPLYFGLPCSLWLLPAMIAPCCPCLWRGEQAWWKFVNQPPESADTIV
;
A
#
# COMPACT_ATOMS: atom_id res chain seq x y z
N MET A 1 34.91 29.92 -8.52
CA MET A 1 34.37 28.55 -8.41
C MET A 1 33.46 28.50 -7.20
N THR A 2 32.16 28.65 -7.40
CA THR A 2 31.14 28.52 -6.35
C THR A 2 30.60 27.10 -6.41
N SER A 3 30.92 26.32 -5.37
CA SER A 3 30.38 24.97 -5.21
C SER A 3 28.86 25.10 -4.99
N ALA A 4 28.07 24.69 -5.98
CA ALA A 4 26.63 24.62 -5.85
C ALA A 4 26.29 23.47 -4.91
N THR A 5 26.09 23.80 -3.63
CA THR A 5 25.50 22.88 -2.66
C THR A 5 24.11 22.53 -3.17
N MET A 6 23.95 21.33 -3.74
CA MET A 6 22.62 20.82 -4.09
C MET A 6 21.82 20.68 -2.80
N VAL A 7 20.98 21.67 -2.53
CA VAL A 7 19.98 21.61 -1.46
C VAL A 7 19.05 20.48 -1.84
N HIS A 8 19.19 19.35 -1.14
CA HIS A 8 18.29 18.23 -1.28
C HIS A 8 16.95 18.65 -0.67
N GLU A 9 16.09 19.29 -1.48
CA GLU A 9 14.74 19.65 -1.04
C GLU A 9 14.01 18.36 -0.64
N ALA A 10 13.64 18.27 0.64
CA ALA A 10 12.78 17.22 1.12
C ALA A 10 11.47 17.24 0.32
N PRO A 11 10.94 16.09 -0.10
CA PRO A 11 9.66 16.05 -0.81
C PRO A 11 8.59 16.76 0.04
N SER A 12 7.83 17.67 -0.58
CA SER A 12 6.79 18.40 0.14
C SER A 12 5.74 17.43 0.70
N LEU A 13 5.31 17.64 1.94
CA LEU A 13 4.40 16.74 2.66
C LEU A 13 3.09 16.49 1.93
N ARG A 14 2.56 17.54 1.29
CA ARG A 14 1.40 17.49 0.40
C ARG A 14 1.62 16.56 -0.81
N ARG A 15 2.85 16.45 -1.30
CA ARG A 15 3.22 15.53 -2.39
C ARG A 15 3.28 14.09 -1.88
N GLU A 16 3.85 13.83 -0.70
CA GLU A 16 3.86 12.48 -0.11
C GLU A 16 2.46 12.00 0.25
N TRP A 17 1.60 12.86 0.80
CA TRP A 17 0.18 12.56 1.02
C TRP A 17 -0.56 12.23 -0.28
N ARG A 18 -0.37 13.02 -1.35
CA ARG A 18 -1.01 12.73 -2.65
C ARG A 18 -0.53 11.41 -3.27
N MET A 19 0.74 11.08 -3.12
CA MET A 19 1.32 9.88 -3.73
C MET A 19 1.02 8.61 -2.93
N ASN A 20 1.09 8.69 -1.59
CA ASN A 20 1.01 7.51 -0.73
C ASN A 20 -0.33 7.42 0.01
N GLY A 21 -0.81 8.51 0.61
CA GLY A 21 -2.09 8.54 1.32
C GLY A 21 -3.29 8.31 0.39
N GLY A 22 -3.28 8.92 -0.80
CA GLY A 22 -4.31 8.68 -1.82
C GLY A 22 -4.36 7.22 -2.29
N TYR A 23 -3.18 6.62 -2.50
CA TYR A 23 -3.08 5.19 -2.81
C TYR A 23 -3.64 4.33 -1.68
N ASP A 24 -3.31 4.64 -0.43
CA ASP A 24 -3.78 3.88 0.73
C ASP A 24 -5.30 3.94 0.88
N VAL A 25 -5.92 5.09 0.64
CA VAL A 25 -7.39 5.22 0.67
C VAL A 25 -8.03 4.38 -0.44
N VAL A 26 -7.52 4.49 -1.67
CA VAL A 26 -8.06 3.75 -2.82
C VAL A 26 -7.94 2.23 -2.60
N MET A 27 -6.82 1.75 -2.11
CA MET A 27 -6.62 0.33 -1.84
C MET A 27 -7.54 -0.19 -0.73
N HIS A 28 -7.74 0.58 0.35
CA HIS A 28 -8.72 0.22 1.38
C HIS A 28 -10.13 0.11 0.79
N MET A 29 -10.53 1.04 -0.08
CA MET A 29 -11.84 0.99 -0.74
C MET A 29 -12.00 -0.26 -1.62
N ILE A 30 -10.99 -0.59 -2.42
CA ILE A 30 -11.01 -1.79 -3.27
C ILE A 30 -11.15 -3.05 -2.40
N ILE A 31 -10.34 -3.17 -1.35
CA ILE A 31 -10.37 -4.32 -0.44
C ILE A 31 -11.73 -4.46 0.25
N ILE A 32 -12.32 -3.35 0.73
CA ILE A 32 -13.64 -3.35 1.35
C ILE A 32 -14.70 -3.82 0.34
N ILE A 33 -14.69 -3.30 -0.88
CA ILE A 33 -15.64 -3.70 -1.94
C ILE A 33 -15.52 -5.20 -2.24
N LEU A 34 -14.30 -5.71 -2.38
CA LEU A 34 -14.05 -7.14 -2.65
C LEU A 34 -14.55 -8.04 -1.51
N ASN A 35 -14.26 -7.68 -0.26
CA ASN A 35 -14.73 -8.42 0.91
C ASN A 35 -16.27 -8.41 1.01
N ILE A 36 -16.91 -7.25 0.83
CA ILE A 36 -18.37 -7.14 0.82
C ILE A 36 -18.97 -7.99 -0.30
N ALA A 37 -18.41 -7.92 -1.51
CA ALA A 37 -18.89 -8.71 -2.64
C ALA A 37 -18.82 -10.22 -2.37
N ALA A 38 -17.71 -10.69 -1.79
CA ALA A 38 -17.55 -12.09 -1.42
C ALA A 38 -18.57 -12.53 -0.34
N ILE A 39 -18.77 -11.71 0.70
CA ILE A 39 -19.77 -11.99 1.74
C ILE A 39 -21.17 -12.04 1.15
N LEU A 40 -21.55 -11.07 0.31
CA LEU A 40 -22.86 -11.04 -0.34
C LEU A 40 -23.07 -12.25 -1.24
N TYR A 41 -22.04 -12.68 -1.97
CA TYR A 41 -22.07 -13.90 -2.77
C TYR A 41 -22.31 -15.14 -1.88
N MET A 42 -21.53 -15.30 -0.81
CA MET A 42 -21.70 -16.42 0.13
C MET A 42 -23.09 -16.44 0.75
N ARG A 43 -23.62 -15.29 1.18
CA ARG A 43 -24.98 -15.19 1.73
C ARG A 43 -26.05 -15.55 0.71
N LYS A 44 -25.92 -15.05 -0.52
CA LYS A 44 -26.85 -15.35 -1.63
C LYS A 44 -26.88 -16.84 -1.96
N HIS A 45 -25.73 -17.48 -1.96
CA HIS A 45 -25.58 -18.90 -2.30
C HIS A 45 -25.63 -19.83 -1.08
N LYS A 46 -25.88 -19.30 0.12
CA LYS A 46 -25.93 -20.04 1.41
C LYS A 46 -24.67 -20.89 1.65
N ILE A 47 -23.52 -20.39 1.24
CA ILE A 47 -22.23 -21.06 1.43
C ILE A 47 -21.80 -20.84 2.89
N PRO A 48 -21.63 -21.90 3.69
CA PRO A 48 -21.15 -21.77 5.05
C PRO A 48 -19.68 -21.33 5.05
N LEU A 49 -19.31 -20.53 6.05
CA LEU A 49 -17.92 -20.24 6.33
C LEU A 49 -17.29 -21.47 7.00
N ASP A 50 -16.10 -21.86 6.56
CA ASP A 50 -15.37 -22.99 7.14
C ASP A 50 -15.07 -22.69 8.62
N ASP A 51 -15.39 -23.64 9.51
CA ASP A 51 -15.19 -23.50 10.97
C ASP A 51 -13.71 -23.25 11.32
N GLN A 52 -12.78 -23.76 10.51
CA GLN A 52 -11.34 -23.52 10.70
C GLN A 52 -10.92 -22.08 10.33
N LEU A 53 -11.69 -21.41 9.46
CA LEU A 53 -11.43 -20.03 9.05
C LEU A 53 -12.11 -19.00 9.95
N TRP A 54 -13.12 -19.40 10.74
CA TRP A 54 -13.93 -18.49 11.55
C TRP A 54 -13.11 -17.63 12.52
N GLY A 55 -12.26 -18.28 13.34
CA GLY A 55 -11.39 -17.59 14.29
C GLY A 55 -10.38 -16.65 13.62
N PRO A 56 -9.54 -17.15 12.70
CA PRO A 56 -8.59 -16.31 11.98
C PRO A 56 -9.22 -15.13 11.24
N LEU A 57 -10.41 -15.30 10.66
CA LEU A 57 -11.13 -14.21 9.98
C LEU A 57 -11.57 -13.11 10.94
N ILE A 58 -12.04 -13.46 12.15
CA ILE A 58 -12.38 -12.46 13.17
C ILE A 58 -11.13 -11.69 13.58
N ASP A 59 -10.06 -12.41 13.93
CA ASP A 59 -8.82 -11.80 14.41
C ASP A 59 -8.24 -10.86 13.34
N PHE A 60 -8.16 -11.32 12.08
CA PHE A 60 -7.68 -10.49 10.98
C PHE A 60 -8.60 -9.30 10.70
N THR A 61 -9.92 -9.46 10.82
CA THR A 61 -10.87 -8.34 10.65
C THR A 61 -10.70 -7.29 11.74
N ALA A 62 -10.53 -7.71 12.99
CA ALA A 62 -10.29 -6.80 14.11
C ALA A 62 -8.97 -6.05 13.95
N CYS A 63 -7.88 -6.77 13.63
CA CYS A 63 -6.58 -6.16 13.36
C CYS A 63 -6.62 -5.21 12.15
N TYR A 64 -7.30 -5.59 11.07
CA TYR A 64 -7.47 -4.77 9.88
C TYR A 64 -8.16 -3.45 10.23
N PHE A 65 -9.30 -3.51 10.93
CA PHE A 65 -10.05 -2.32 11.31
C PHE A 65 -9.26 -1.41 12.26
N ALA A 66 -8.58 -1.98 13.26
CA ALA A 66 -7.78 -1.21 14.20
C ALA A 66 -6.61 -0.49 13.50
N GLY A 67 -5.85 -1.20 12.66
CA GLY A 67 -4.73 -0.60 11.95
C GLY A 67 -5.18 0.42 10.89
N TRP A 68 -6.35 0.23 10.28
CA TRP A 68 -6.93 1.19 9.35
C TRP A 68 -7.26 2.51 10.05
N LEU A 69 -7.90 2.45 11.23
CA LEU A 69 -8.18 3.64 12.03
C LEU A 69 -6.90 4.37 12.44
N ILE A 70 -5.87 3.62 12.85
CA ILE A 70 -4.56 4.17 13.21
C ILE A 70 -3.92 4.87 12.00
N SER A 71 -3.87 4.21 10.83
CA SER A 71 -3.31 4.78 9.60
C SER A 71 -4.07 6.04 9.18
N CYS A 72 -5.41 6.02 9.20
CA CYS A 72 -6.23 7.19 8.92
C CYS A 72 -5.97 8.33 9.90
N ALA A 73 -5.84 8.06 11.20
CA ALA A 73 -5.55 9.09 12.20
C ALA A 73 -4.21 9.77 11.91
N PHE A 74 -3.15 9.00 11.63
CA PHE A 74 -1.84 9.56 11.28
C PHE A 74 -1.86 10.34 9.96
N TRP A 75 -2.59 9.87 8.96
CA TRP A 75 -2.73 10.61 7.71
C TRP A 75 -3.51 11.91 7.88
N CYS A 76 -4.52 11.94 8.75
CA CYS A 76 -5.28 13.15 9.09
C CYS A 76 -4.44 14.15 9.88
N THR A 77 -3.68 13.70 10.90
CA THR A 77 -2.80 14.60 11.66
C THR A 77 -1.69 15.18 10.79
N ALA A 78 -1.06 14.36 9.94
CA ALA A 78 -0.09 14.81 8.96
C ALA A 78 -0.67 15.86 7.98
N ALA A 79 -1.94 15.71 7.60
CA ALA A 79 -2.61 16.65 6.68
C ALA A 79 -3.04 17.97 7.35
N ILE A 80 -3.40 17.94 8.63
CA ILE A 80 -3.94 19.11 9.37
C ILE A 80 -2.83 19.94 9.99
N GLU A 81 -1.87 19.29 10.64
CA GLU A 81 -0.88 19.98 11.47
C GLU A 81 0.40 20.32 10.68
N ASP A 82 0.54 19.83 9.44
CA ASP A 82 1.79 19.87 8.66
C ASP A 82 3.02 19.36 9.49
N VAL A 83 2.74 18.57 10.54
CA VAL A 83 3.73 18.03 11.46
C VAL A 83 4.40 16.85 10.76
N SER A 84 5.58 17.13 10.23
CA SER A 84 6.44 16.17 9.56
C SER A 84 7.29 15.39 10.56
N LEU A 85 6.68 14.57 11.41
CA LEU A 85 7.48 13.56 12.12
C LEU A 85 7.74 12.42 11.13
N PRO A 86 8.99 12.22 10.66
CA PRO A 86 9.30 11.19 9.66
C PRO A 86 8.90 9.80 10.16
N GLU A 87 8.95 9.61 11.48
CA GLU A 87 8.50 8.39 12.16
C GLU A 87 6.99 8.18 12.04
N ALA A 88 6.17 9.22 12.24
CA ALA A 88 4.71 9.12 12.16
C ALA A 88 4.24 8.79 10.74
N LEU A 89 4.86 9.39 9.72
CA LEU A 89 4.55 9.11 8.33
C LEU A 89 4.99 7.69 7.91
N CYS A 90 6.16 7.26 8.40
CA CYS A 90 6.65 5.90 8.21
C CYS A 90 5.71 4.87 8.86
N ILE A 91 5.23 5.14 10.08
CA ILE A 91 4.25 4.31 10.78
C ILE A 91 2.92 4.29 10.01
N ALA A 92 2.41 5.44 9.57
CA ALA A 92 1.17 5.53 8.80
C ALA A 92 1.21 4.68 7.53
N TYR A 93 2.34 4.77 6.83
CA TYR A 93 2.63 4.04 5.61
C TYR A 93 2.75 2.52 5.86
N ILE A 94 3.59 2.09 6.82
CA ILE A 94 3.76 0.67 7.16
C ILE A 94 2.44 0.07 7.66
N MET A 95 1.71 0.78 8.51
CA MET A 95 0.41 0.30 9.02
C MET A 95 -0.61 0.20 7.90
N GLY A 96 -0.68 1.17 6.98
CA GLY A 96 -1.53 1.08 5.79
C GLY A 96 -1.23 -0.18 4.98
N ARG A 97 0.04 -0.45 4.72
CA ARG A 97 0.53 -1.66 4.02
C ARG A 97 0.17 -2.97 4.72
N VAL A 98 0.37 -3.05 6.04
CA VAL A 98 0.00 -4.22 6.84
C VAL A 98 -1.51 -4.42 6.81
N CYS A 99 -2.30 -3.36 6.93
CA CYS A 99 -3.76 -3.41 6.81
C CYS A 99 -4.20 -3.92 5.44
N HIS A 100 -3.64 -3.41 4.34
CA HIS A 100 -3.97 -3.92 3.00
C HIS A 100 -3.73 -5.43 2.90
N THR A 101 -2.61 -5.91 3.47
CA THR A 101 -2.27 -7.33 3.48
C THR A 101 -3.27 -8.13 4.29
N LEU A 102 -3.63 -7.68 5.50
CA LEU A 102 -4.64 -8.34 6.34
C LEU A 102 -6.01 -8.37 5.64
N GLY A 103 -6.45 -7.24 5.07
CA GLY A 103 -7.70 -7.14 4.32
C GLY A 103 -7.73 -8.04 3.08
N PHE A 104 -6.58 -8.23 2.42
CA PHE A 104 -6.43 -9.17 1.33
C PHE A 104 -6.46 -10.64 1.81
N CYS A 105 -5.84 -10.96 2.96
CA CYS A 105 -5.92 -12.27 3.58
C CYS A 105 -7.37 -12.66 3.94
N ILE A 106 -8.15 -11.71 4.47
CA ILE A 106 -9.59 -11.89 4.72
C ILE A 106 -10.29 -12.27 3.41
N PHE A 107 -10.03 -11.52 2.34
CA PHE A 107 -10.62 -11.78 1.03
C PHE A 107 -10.28 -13.18 0.49
N LEU A 108 -9.02 -13.62 0.64
CA LEU A 108 -8.61 -14.98 0.26
C LEU A 108 -9.31 -16.06 1.09
N GLY A 109 -9.50 -15.83 2.39
CA GLY A 109 -10.26 -16.72 3.24
C GLY A 109 -11.72 -16.86 2.76
N LEU A 110 -12.36 -15.74 2.43
CA LEU A 110 -13.72 -15.75 1.86
C LEU A 110 -13.78 -16.46 0.51
N LEU A 111 -12.81 -16.21 -0.39
CA LEU A 111 -12.71 -16.93 -1.65
C LEU A 111 -12.51 -18.43 -1.46
N TYR A 112 -11.72 -18.84 -0.46
CA TYR A 112 -11.49 -20.24 -0.14
C TYR A 112 -12.80 -20.93 0.26
N SER A 113 -13.63 -20.27 1.07
CA SER A 113 -14.97 -20.78 1.42
C SER A 113 -15.90 -20.87 0.21
N ILE A 114 -15.77 -19.96 -0.76
CA ILE A 114 -16.55 -20.03 -2.02
C ILE A 114 -16.07 -21.20 -2.89
N SER A 115 -14.75 -21.36 -3.04
CA SER A 115 -14.13 -22.47 -3.77
C SER A 115 -12.64 -22.53 -3.47
N HIS A 116 -12.15 -23.74 -3.14
CA HIS A 116 -10.72 -23.98 -2.90
C HIS A 116 -9.79 -23.58 -4.06
N ARG A 117 -10.32 -23.46 -5.29
CA ARG A 117 -9.52 -23.07 -6.47
C ARG A 117 -9.43 -21.56 -6.68
N LEU A 118 -10.38 -20.78 -6.15
CA LEU A 118 -10.42 -19.32 -6.36
C LEU A 118 -9.22 -18.59 -5.73
N PRO A 119 -8.77 -18.92 -4.50
CA PRO A 119 -7.55 -18.33 -3.94
C PRO A 119 -6.30 -18.61 -4.78
N LEU A 120 -6.24 -19.74 -5.49
CA LEU A 120 -5.12 -20.02 -6.39
C LEU A 120 -5.18 -19.14 -7.65
N TYR A 121 -6.36 -18.97 -8.24
CA TYR A 121 -6.50 -18.17 -9.47
C TYR A 121 -6.40 -16.66 -9.24
N PHE A 122 -6.95 -16.18 -8.13
CA PHE A 122 -6.96 -14.74 -7.81
C PHE A 122 -5.87 -14.37 -6.81
N GLY A 123 -5.63 -15.21 -5.81
CA GLY A 123 -4.65 -14.94 -4.76
C GLY A 123 -3.21 -15.05 -5.21
N LEU A 124 -2.86 -16.03 -6.04
CA LEU A 124 -1.48 -16.22 -6.50
C LEU A 124 -0.96 -15.06 -7.37
N PRO A 125 -1.69 -14.55 -8.37
CA PRO A 125 -1.26 -13.35 -9.11
C PRO A 125 -1.30 -12.08 -8.26
N CYS A 126 -2.28 -11.92 -7.36
CA CYS A 126 -2.34 -10.75 -6.49
C CYS A 126 -1.25 -10.76 -5.40
N SER A 127 -0.84 -11.93 -4.90
CA SER A 127 0.24 -12.06 -3.90
C SER A 127 1.63 -11.85 -4.51
N LEU A 128 1.81 -12.18 -5.80
CA LEU A 128 3.01 -11.80 -6.56
C LEU A 128 3.22 -10.28 -6.62
N TRP A 129 2.13 -9.50 -6.62
CA TRP A 129 2.17 -8.03 -6.52
C TRP A 129 2.35 -7.53 -5.07
N LEU A 130 1.81 -8.28 -4.11
CA LEU A 130 1.85 -7.94 -2.69
C LEU A 130 3.26 -8.03 -2.10
N LEU A 131 4.05 -9.03 -2.50
CA LEU A 131 5.44 -9.23 -2.04
C LEU A 131 6.34 -8.02 -2.31
N PRO A 132 6.45 -7.51 -3.55
CA PRO A 132 7.19 -6.27 -3.83
C PRO A 132 6.63 -5.06 -3.07
N ALA A 133 5.30 -4.95 -2.95
CA ALA A 133 4.65 -3.85 -2.25
C ALA A 133 4.95 -3.85 -0.73
N MET A 134 5.22 -5.01 -0.13
CA MET A 134 5.63 -5.17 1.27
C MET A 134 7.15 -5.06 1.49
N ILE A 135 7.96 -5.43 0.50
CA ILE A 135 9.44 -5.36 0.59
C ILE A 135 9.95 -3.94 0.34
N ALA A 136 9.35 -3.20 -0.59
CA ALA A 136 9.77 -1.84 -0.94
C ALA A 136 9.84 -0.86 0.26
N PRO A 137 8.88 -0.86 1.21
CA PRO A 137 8.95 -0.08 2.46
C PRO A 137 10.12 -0.46 3.38
N CYS A 138 10.42 -1.76 3.50
CA CYS A 138 11.42 -2.30 4.42
C CYS A 138 12.85 -2.12 3.87
N CYS A 139 13.00 -1.90 2.57
CA CYS A 139 14.28 -1.69 1.89
C CYS A 139 14.22 -0.44 0.99
N PRO A 140 14.07 0.78 1.56
CA PRO A 140 13.97 2.00 0.77
C PRO A 140 15.21 2.24 -0.10
N CYS A 141 16.36 1.68 0.24
CA CYS A 141 17.60 1.73 -0.52
C CYS A 141 17.49 1.04 -1.90
N LEU A 142 16.74 -0.07 -1.98
CA LEU A 142 16.50 -0.82 -3.22
C LEU A 142 15.60 -0.05 -4.19
N TRP A 143 14.65 0.73 -3.66
CA TRP A 143 13.69 1.48 -4.46
C TRP A 143 14.15 2.90 -4.81
N ARG A 144 15.02 3.52 -4.00
CA ARG A 144 15.58 4.85 -4.25
C ARG A 144 16.41 4.89 -5.55
N GLY A 145 16.97 3.75 -5.96
CA GLY A 145 17.64 3.59 -7.26
C GLY A 145 16.70 3.75 -8.46
N GLU A 146 15.42 3.39 -8.32
CA GLU A 146 14.45 3.42 -9.43
C GLU A 146 14.06 4.86 -9.79
N GLN A 147 13.83 5.73 -8.80
CA GLN A 147 13.59 7.16 -9.05
C GLN A 147 14.81 7.87 -9.64
N ALA A 148 16.02 7.49 -9.21
CA ALA A 148 17.26 8.03 -9.77
C ALA A 148 17.46 7.56 -11.23
N TRP A 149 17.17 6.29 -11.52
CA TRP A 149 17.18 5.71 -12.86
C TRP A 149 16.17 6.40 -13.79
N TRP A 150 14.92 6.57 -13.36
CA TRP A 150 13.91 7.26 -14.15
C TRP A 150 14.25 8.73 -14.41
N LYS A 151 14.93 9.40 -13.47
CA LYS A 151 15.46 10.75 -13.71
C LYS A 151 16.62 10.74 -14.71
N PHE A 152 17.51 9.77 -14.64
CA PHE A 152 18.63 9.61 -15.57
C PHE A 152 18.16 9.35 -17.01
N VAL A 153 17.21 8.42 -17.21
CA VAL A 153 16.70 8.06 -18.54
C VAL A 153 15.92 9.20 -19.20
N ASN A 154 15.28 10.06 -18.40
CA ASN A 154 14.50 11.19 -18.90
C ASN A 154 15.29 12.51 -18.95
N GLN A 155 16.61 12.48 -18.73
CA GLN A 155 17.42 13.67 -19.00
C GLN A 155 17.42 13.93 -20.51
N PRO A 156 17.10 15.15 -20.95
CA PRO A 156 17.28 15.50 -22.35
C PRO A 156 18.76 15.30 -22.71
N PRO A 157 19.09 14.79 -23.91
CA PRO A 157 20.47 14.64 -24.32
C PRO A 157 21.15 16.01 -24.19
N GLU A 158 22.25 16.06 -23.44
CA GLU A 158 23.07 17.26 -23.31
C GLU A 158 23.34 17.76 -24.72
N SER A 159 22.86 18.98 -25.01
CA SER A 159 23.19 19.65 -26.25
C SER A 159 24.70 19.72 -26.29
N ALA A 160 25.29 19.05 -27.29
CA ALA A 160 26.67 19.21 -27.64
C ALA A 160 26.87 20.69 -28.01
N ASP A 161 27.18 21.52 -27.00
CA ASP A 161 27.57 22.89 -27.21
C ASP A 161 28.91 22.85 -27.92
N THR A 162 28.78 23.03 -29.22
CA THR A 162 29.82 23.32 -30.20
C THR A 162 30.86 24.26 -29.59
N ILE A 163 32.08 23.75 -29.44
CA ILE A 163 33.27 24.56 -29.15
C ILE A 163 33.44 25.53 -30.33
N VAL A 164 33.36 26.83 -30.04
CA VAL A 164 33.86 27.91 -30.91
C VAL A 164 35.19 28.38 -30.35
#